data_AF-A0A969SP01-F1
#
_entry.id   AF-A0A969SP01-F1
#
_cell.length_a   1.000
_cell.length_b   1.000
_cell.length_c   1.000
_cell.angle_alpha   90.00
_cell.angle_beta   90.00
_cell.angle_gamma   90.00
#
_symmetry.space_group_name_H-M   'P 1'
#
loop_
_entity.id
_entity.type
_entity.pdbx_description
1 polymer ?
#
loop_
_entity_poly.entity_id
_entity_poly.type
_entity_poly.pdbx_seq_one_letter_code
_entity_poly.pdbx_strand_id
1 'polypeptide(L)'
;MVEELTSNQSSQVVTNILSFEEERDRLYLEKKVERAFYQAGKALKELHSRKLYRSTHKTFEEYCKDRFGFERRHSYRLIEAAGVIDNLIGMCPNGTQNELEAETFVLPTSERQVRELVPLVPSEQFDCWQEAVNVAGGKVPSGRIVKDIVQQIRERTLIPINHSIGEVCIIIIKGNPELQGKSGHWCIINHVTSFSCKVKTWDGEYIVKPENLRSLDFSESECLVMSDICFRLHRLYNIENLDEVALSLLNTLGKRTKPYLTPVQEKILALIEHEYGIK
;
A
#
# COMPACT_ATOMS: atom_id res chain seq x y z
N MET A 1 15.38 -15.06 -88.35
CA MET A 1 16.39 -15.93 -87.70
C MET A 1 17.66 -15.09 -87.61
N VAL A 2 18.17 -14.66 -86.46
CA VAL A 2 18.04 -15.09 -85.06
C VAL A 2 18.42 -13.84 -84.22
N GLU A 3 17.47 -13.24 -83.50
CA GLU A 3 17.36 -13.17 -82.02
C GLU A 3 18.60 -12.66 -81.25
N GLU A 4 18.38 -11.51 -80.60
CA GLU A 4 19.27 -10.76 -79.73
C GLU A 4 19.61 -11.53 -78.44
N LEU A 5 20.90 -11.61 -78.12
CA LEU A 5 21.40 -12.03 -76.81
C LEU A 5 21.28 -10.86 -75.82
N THR A 6 20.13 -10.76 -75.16
CA THR A 6 19.95 -9.88 -74.01
C THR A 6 20.50 -10.54 -72.74
N SER A 7 21.44 -9.81 -72.15
CA SER A 7 21.94 -9.89 -70.78
C SER A 7 20.90 -10.38 -69.76
N ASN A 8 21.21 -11.46 -69.05
CA ASN A 8 20.50 -11.83 -67.82
C ASN A 8 21.50 -11.80 -66.65
N GLN A 9 21.67 -10.63 -66.05
CA GLN A 9 22.25 -10.49 -64.73
C GLN A 9 21.21 -10.99 -63.72
N SER A 10 21.39 -12.23 -63.28
CA SER A 10 20.64 -12.83 -62.18
C SER A 10 20.88 -12.03 -60.90
N SER A 11 19.95 -11.12 -60.59
CA SER A 11 19.91 -10.44 -59.30
C SER A 11 19.64 -11.46 -58.20
N GLN A 12 20.68 -11.80 -57.44
CA GLN A 12 20.54 -12.53 -56.18
C GLN A 12 19.77 -11.64 -55.19
N VAL A 13 18.49 -11.95 -55.00
CA VAL A 13 17.71 -11.41 -53.88
C VAL A 13 18.23 -12.10 -52.62
N VAL A 14 19.09 -11.40 -51.87
CA VAL A 14 19.49 -11.81 -50.52
C VAL A 14 18.27 -11.69 -49.62
N THR A 15 17.53 -12.79 -49.44
CA THR A 15 16.43 -12.83 -48.48
C THR A 15 17.00 -12.84 -47.07
N ASN A 16 16.85 -11.71 -46.38
CA ASN A 16 17.25 -11.46 -44.99
C ASN A 16 16.33 -12.22 -44.01
N ILE A 17 16.26 -13.54 -44.12
CA ILE A 17 15.41 -14.44 -43.31
C ILE A 17 16.33 -15.26 -42.41
N LEU A 18 16.01 -15.30 -41.11
CA LEU A 18 16.77 -16.07 -40.12
C LEU A 18 16.60 -17.57 -40.37
N SER A 19 17.68 -18.33 -40.20
CA SER A 19 17.63 -19.78 -40.13
C SER A 19 16.93 -20.23 -38.84
N PHE A 20 16.43 -21.47 -38.82
CA PHE A 20 15.82 -22.08 -37.64
C PHE A 20 16.74 -22.03 -36.40
N GLU A 21 18.05 -22.21 -36.61
CA GLU A 21 19.04 -22.11 -35.53
C GLU A 21 19.15 -20.69 -34.98
N GLU A 22 19.21 -19.69 -35.86
CA GLU A 22 19.25 -18.29 -35.45
C GLU A 22 17.96 -17.84 -34.76
N GLU A 23 16.80 -18.35 -35.17
CA GLU A 23 15.52 -18.08 -34.49
C GLU A 23 15.48 -18.69 -33.09
N ARG A 24 15.95 -19.93 -32.93
CA ARG A 24 16.08 -20.60 -31.64
C ARG A 24 17.03 -19.83 -30.72
N ASP A 25 18.19 -19.44 -31.24
CA ASP A 25 19.22 -18.73 -30.49
C ASP A 25 18.73 -17.34 -30.09
N ARG A 26 18.04 -16.62 -30.98
CA ARG A 26 17.36 -15.35 -30.66
C ARG A 26 16.40 -15.53 -29.49
N LEU A 27 15.50 -16.52 -29.55
CA LEU A 27 14.51 -16.77 -28.49
C LEU A 27 15.18 -17.09 -27.15
N TYR A 28 16.26 -17.90 -27.16
CA TYR A 28 17.02 -18.22 -25.96
C TYR A 28 17.67 -16.97 -25.34
N LEU A 29 18.30 -16.13 -26.17
CA LEU A 29 18.96 -14.91 -25.73
C LEU A 29 17.97 -13.87 -25.20
N GLU A 30 16.82 -13.70 -25.86
CA GLU A 30 15.74 -12.82 -25.42
C GLU A 30 15.24 -13.23 -24.02
N LYS A 31 14.93 -14.51 -23.81
CA LYS A 31 14.51 -15.04 -22.50
C LYS A 31 15.57 -14.80 -21.42
N LYS A 32 16.86 -14.92 -21.77
CA LYS A 32 17.97 -14.65 -20.83
C LYS A 32 18.01 -13.18 -20.43
N VAL A 33 17.81 -12.26 -21.37
CA VAL A 33 17.75 -10.82 -21.11
C VAL A 33 16.55 -10.47 -20.23
N GLU A 34 15.37 -11.00 -20.54
CA GLU A 34 14.14 -10.76 -19.77
C GLU A 34 14.24 -11.26 -18.33
N ARG A 35 14.94 -12.37 -18.09
CA ARG A 35 15.15 -12.93 -16.74
C ARG A 35 16.32 -12.30 -15.97
N ALA A 36 17.12 -11.44 -16.60
CA ALA A 36 18.35 -10.91 -15.99
C ALA A 36 18.09 -10.15 -14.68
N PHE A 37 17.03 -9.34 -14.62
CA PHE A 37 16.71 -8.58 -13.40
C PHE A 37 16.25 -9.50 -12.25
N TYR A 38 15.51 -10.56 -12.57
CA TYR A 38 15.09 -11.58 -11.60
C TYR A 38 16.29 -12.32 -11.02
N GLN A 39 17.19 -12.78 -11.89
CA GLN A 39 18.44 -13.45 -11.48
C GLN A 39 19.32 -12.53 -10.62
N ALA A 40 19.48 -11.27 -11.03
CA ALA A 40 20.19 -10.27 -10.26
C ALA A 40 19.55 -10.04 -8.88
N GLY A 41 18.23 -9.92 -8.81
CA GLY A 41 17.49 -9.78 -7.57
C GLY A 41 17.68 -10.96 -6.60
N LYS A 42 17.64 -12.21 -7.10
CA LYS A 42 17.92 -13.40 -6.29
C LYS A 42 19.35 -13.43 -5.77
N ALA A 43 20.33 -13.14 -6.63
CA ALA A 43 21.73 -13.08 -6.23
C ALA A 43 21.97 -11.99 -5.17
N LEU A 44 21.40 -10.80 -5.37
CA LEU A 44 21.47 -9.69 -4.41
C LEU A 44 20.82 -10.07 -3.06
N LYS A 45 19.68 -10.76 -3.09
CA LYS A 45 19.00 -11.26 -1.88
C LYS A 45 19.89 -12.21 -1.09
N GLU A 46 20.59 -13.11 -1.79
CA GLU A 46 21.52 -14.06 -1.18
C GLU A 46 22.78 -13.38 -0.62
N LEU A 47 23.38 -12.47 -1.39
CA LEU A 47 24.51 -11.63 -0.93
C LEU A 47 24.16 -10.85 0.33
N HIS A 48 22.95 -10.27 0.38
CA HIS A 48 22.43 -9.51 1.50
C HIS A 48 22.16 -10.38 2.73
N SER A 49 21.37 -11.46 2.57
CA SER A 49 20.90 -12.29 3.68
C SER A 49 22.04 -13.05 4.37
N ARG A 50 22.99 -13.56 3.59
CA ARG A 50 24.18 -14.27 4.10
C ARG A 50 25.33 -13.34 4.47
N LYS A 51 25.15 -12.02 4.28
CA LYS A 51 26.17 -10.98 4.53
C LYS A 51 27.51 -11.26 3.84
N LEU A 52 27.49 -11.72 2.58
CA LEU A 52 28.70 -12.13 1.84
C LEU A 52 29.61 -10.94 1.46
N TYR A 53 29.16 -9.71 1.69
CA TYR A 53 29.94 -8.49 1.51
C TYR A 53 30.85 -8.13 2.71
N ARG A 54 30.64 -8.76 3.88
CA ARG A 54 31.22 -8.37 5.17
C ARG A 54 32.76 -8.37 5.26
N SER A 55 33.44 -9.07 4.36
CA SER A 55 34.91 -9.11 4.31
C SER A 55 35.52 -7.87 3.66
N THR A 56 34.75 -7.12 2.87
CA THR A 56 35.24 -5.98 2.09
C THR A 56 34.53 -4.67 2.44
N HIS A 57 33.24 -4.73 2.80
CA HIS A 57 32.41 -3.55 3.02
C HIS A 57 31.63 -3.65 4.33
N LYS A 58 31.36 -2.51 4.96
CA LYS A 58 30.63 -2.44 6.24
C LYS A 58 29.14 -2.65 6.05
N THR A 59 28.59 -2.16 4.94
CA THR A 59 27.17 -2.26 4.62
C THR A 59 26.95 -2.86 3.23
N PHE A 60 25.77 -3.43 3.01
CA PHE A 60 25.40 -4.01 1.73
C PHE A 60 25.29 -2.95 0.63
N GLU A 61 24.82 -1.76 1.00
CA GLU A 61 24.63 -0.64 0.08
C GLU A 61 25.96 -0.13 -0.46
N GLU A 62 26.98 -0.04 0.40
CA GLU A 62 28.33 0.35 0.00
C GLU A 62 28.90 -0.66 -1.00
N TYR A 63 28.74 -1.96 -0.70
CA TYR A 63 29.14 -3.05 -1.59
C TYR A 63 28.43 -2.99 -2.96
N CYS A 64 27.13 -2.77 -2.98
CA CYS A 64 26.36 -2.68 -4.23
C CYS A 64 26.78 -1.47 -5.08
N LYS A 65 27.06 -0.34 -4.42
CA LYS A 65 27.50 0.88 -5.10
C LYS A 65 28.89 0.69 -5.71
N ASP A 66 29.84 0.13 -4.96
CA ASP A 66 31.21 -0.06 -5.42
C ASP A 66 31.32 -1.14 -6.51
N ARG A 67 30.69 -2.31 -6.31
CA ARG A 67 30.85 -3.46 -7.22
C ARG A 67 29.97 -3.40 -8.47
N PHE A 68 28.76 -2.82 -8.36
CA PHE A 68 27.76 -2.86 -9.43
C PHE A 68 27.31 -1.48 -9.89
N GLY A 69 27.77 -0.40 -9.25
CA GLY A 69 27.29 0.96 -9.54
C GLY A 69 25.83 1.19 -9.13
N PHE A 70 25.26 0.31 -8.29
CA PHE A 70 23.85 0.37 -7.92
C PHE A 70 23.62 1.33 -6.76
N GLU A 71 22.68 2.25 -6.92
CA GLU A 71 22.14 3.00 -5.79
C GLU A 71 21.39 2.08 -4.83
N ARG A 72 21.42 2.41 -3.53
CA ARG A 72 20.71 1.67 -2.47
C ARG A 72 19.31 1.22 -2.90
N ARG A 73 18.50 2.16 -3.38
CA ARG A 73 17.10 1.90 -3.74
C ARG A 73 16.94 0.92 -4.89
N HIS A 74 17.88 0.89 -5.83
CA HIS A 74 17.81 -0.01 -6.97
C HIS A 74 18.05 -1.46 -6.53
N SER A 75 19.06 -1.72 -5.71
CA SER A 75 19.35 -3.07 -5.19
C SER A 75 18.16 -3.67 -4.45
N TYR A 76 17.52 -2.89 -3.57
CA TYR A 76 16.34 -3.36 -2.83
C TYR A 76 15.13 -3.60 -3.74
N ARG A 77 14.87 -2.74 -4.74
CA ARG A 77 13.81 -2.97 -5.73
C ARG A 77 14.00 -4.27 -6.51
N LEU A 78 15.24 -4.60 -6.90
CA LEU A 78 15.53 -5.87 -7.57
C LEU A 78 15.24 -7.07 -6.67
N ILE A 79 15.61 -6.98 -5.38
CA ILE A 79 15.31 -8.02 -4.38
C ILE A 79 13.80 -8.20 -4.19
N GLU A 80 13.05 -7.10 -4.03
CA GLU A 80 11.60 -7.11 -3.88
C GLU A 80 10.90 -7.68 -5.12
N ALA A 81 11.31 -7.23 -6.31
CA ALA A 81 10.80 -7.73 -7.59
C ALA A 81 11.03 -9.24 -7.76
N ALA A 82 12.19 -9.73 -7.36
CA ALA A 82 12.46 -11.17 -7.39
C ALA A 82 11.54 -11.95 -6.44
N GLY A 83 11.22 -11.38 -5.29
CA GLY A 83 10.23 -11.95 -4.36
C GLY A 83 8.83 -12.05 -4.97
N VAL A 84 8.37 -11.01 -5.70
CA VAL A 84 7.08 -11.06 -6.40
C VAL A 84 7.08 -12.17 -7.46
N ILE A 85 8.16 -12.30 -8.24
CA ILE A 85 8.25 -13.36 -9.26
C ILE A 85 8.24 -14.76 -8.62
N ASP A 86 8.97 -14.96 -7.53
CA ASP A 86 8.95 -16.23 -6.78
C ASP A 86 7.51 -16.57 -6.32
N ASN A 87 6.74 -15.57 -5.86
CA ASN A 87 5.34 -15.76 -5.47
C ASN A 87 4.45 -16.13 -6.68
N LEU A 88 4.60 -15.43 -7.81
CA LEU A 88 3.83 -15.71 -9.03
C LEU A 88 4.09 -17.12 -9.56
N ILE A 89 5.37 -17.54 -9.57
CA ILE A 89 5.75 -18.91 -9.96
C ILE A 89 5.18 -19.93 -8.98
N GLY A 90 5.30 -19.68 -7.67
CA GLY A 90 4.81 -20.59 -6.63
C GLY A 90 3.29 -20.79 -6.61
N MET A 91 2.52 -19.87 -7.18
CA MET A 91 1.05 -19.92 -7.24
C MET A 91 0.49 -20.40 -8.58
N CYS A 92 1.34 -20.76 -9.54
CA CYS A 92 0.89 -21.31 -10.82
C CYS A 92 0.17 -22.68 -10.62
N PRO A 93 -1.05 -22.88 -11.18
CA PRO A 93 -1.85 -24.10 -10.96
C PRO A 93 -1.19 -25.39 -11.45
N ASN A 94 -0.24 -25.29 -12.37
CA ASN A 94 0.52 -26.41 -12.90
C ASN A 94 1.90 -26.37 -12.25
N GLY A 95 2.13 -27.27 -11.27
CA GLY A 95 3.40 -27.43 -10.58
C GLY A 95 4.53 -27.74 -11.56
N THR A 96 5.12 -26.69 -12.13
CA THR A 96 6.20 -26.79 -13.09
C THR A 96 7.50 -26.86 -12.32
N GLN A 97 7.86 -28.09 -11.96
CA GLN A 97 9.20 -28.42 -11.46
C GLN A 97 10.26 -28.31 -12.57
N ASN A 98 9.87 -27.99 -13.81
CA ASN A 98 10.76 -27.83 -14.96
C ASN A 98 10.62 -26.46 -15.63
N GLU A 99 11.76 -25.78 -15.82
CA GLU A 99 11.91 -24.43 -16.40
C GLU A 99 11.41 -24.29 -17.85
N LEU A 100 11.08 -25.40 -18.51
CA LEU A 100 10.65 -25.51 -19.91
C LEU A 100 9.13 -25.49 -20.10
N GLU A 101 8.33 -25.78 -19.07
CA GLU A 101 6.86 -25.86 -19.16
C GLU A 101 6.16 -24.53 -18.81
N ALA A 102 6.92 -23.48 -18.49
CA ALA A 102 6.43 -22.12 -18.27
C ALA A 102 5.96 -21.41 -19.58
N GLU A 103 5.68 -22.15 -20.64
CA GLU A 103 5.29 -21.61 -21.95
C GLU A 103 3.89 -21.00 -21.97
N THR A 104 3.03 -21.31 -20.99
CA THR A 104 1.66 -20.77 -20.89
C THR A 104 1.49 -19.65 -19.87
N PHE A 105 2.47 -19.44 -18.97
CA PHE A 105 2.36 -18.42 -17.93
C PHE A 105 3.22 -17.20 -18.24
N VAL A 106 2.56 -16.06 -18.49
CA VAL A 106 3.22 -14.79 -18.81
C VAL A 106 3.89 -14.25 -17.54
N LEU A 107 5.22 -14.26 -17.51
CA LEU A 107 6.00 -13.71 -16.39
C LEU A 107 6.39 -12.23 -16.61
N PRO A 108 6.62 -11.48 -15.53
CA PRO A 108 7.20 -10.15 -15.63
C PRO A 108 8.59 -10.17 -16.26
N THR A 109 8.83 -9.25 -17.18
CA THR A 109 10.11 -9.07 -17.89
C THR A 109 10.91 -7.87 -17.37
N SER A 110 10.34 -7.09 -16.44
CA SER A 110 11.00 -5.94 -15.82
C SER A 110 10.55 -5.69 -14.38
N GLU A 111 11.47 -5.20 -13.53
CA GLU A 111 11.16 -4.74 -12.16
C GLU A 111 10.03 -3.71 -12.12
N ARG A 112 9.94 -2.85 -13.13
CA ARG A 112 8.92 -1.78 -13.17
C ARG A 112 7.49 -2.32 -13.21
N GLN A 113 7.30 -3.51 -13.76
CA GLN A 113 5.97 -4.13 -13.88
C GLN A 113 5.47 -4.65 -12.54
N VAL A 114 6.37 -5.11 -11.66
CA VAL A 114 6.02 -5.73 -10.38
C VAL A 114 6.09 -4.77 -9.20
N ARG A 115 6.65 -3.57 -9.39
CA ARG A 115 6.85 -2.59 -8.31
C ARG A 115 5.57 -2.28 -7.53
N GLU A 116 4.45 -2.13 -8.22
CA GLU A 116 3.16 -1.81 -7.58
C GLU A 116 2.53 -3.02 -6.88
N LEU A 117 3.01 -4.24 -7.19
CA LEU A 117 2.57 -5.49 -6.57
C LEU A 117 3.30 -5.78 -5.25
N VAL A 118 4.52 -5.27 -5.06
CA VAL A 118 5.34 -5.47 -3.85
C VAL A 118 4.56 -5.30 -2.53
N PRO A 119 3.74 -4.25 -2.32
CA PRO A 119 3.01 -4.07 -1.06
C PRO A 119 1.80 -5.00 -0.88
N LEU A 120 1.38 -5.75 -1.89
CA LEU A 120 0.23 -6.66 -1.83
C LEU A 120 0.61 -8.01 -1.22
N VAL A 121 -0.37 -8.75 -0.68
CA VAL A 121 -0.11 -10.12 -0.23
C VAL A 121 0.08 -11.06 -1.42
N PRO A 122 0.79 -12.21 -1.28
CA PRO A 122 1.12 -13.08 -2.43
C PRO A 122 -0.08 -13.49 -3.31
N SER A 123 -1.25 -13.78 -2.71
CA SER A 123 -2.45 -14.12 -3.49
C SER A 123 -2.95 -12.95 -4.33
N GLU A 124 -3.00 -11.74 -3.75
CA GLU A 124 -3.38 -10.52 -4.46
C GLU A 124 -2.37 -10.18 -5.58
N GLN A 125 -1.08 -10.43 -5.36
CA GLN A 125 -0.06 -10.24 -6.40
C GLN A 125 -0.37 -11.10 -7.63
N PHE A 126 -0.76 -12.37 -7.41
CA PHE A 126 -1.14 -13.28 -8.49
C PHE A 126 -2.40 -12.82 -9.22
N ASP A 127 -3.47 -12.51 -8.48
CA ASP A 127 -4.74 -12.08 -9.07
C ASP A 127 -4.58 -10.78 -9.87
N CYS A 128 -3.90 -9.78 -9.30
CA CYS A 128 -3.60 -8.51 -9.97
C CYS A 128 -2.79 -8.74 -11.26
N TRP A 129 -1.79 -9.63 -11.22
CA TRP A 129 -0.96 -9.92 -12.37
C TRP A 129 -1.76 -10.63 -13.47
N GLN A 130 -2.58 -11.62 -13.12
CA GLN A 130 -3.44 -12.32 -14.08
C GLN A 130 -4.45 -11.37 -14.73
N GLU A 131 -5.10 -10.50 -13.95
CA GLU A 131 -6.00 -9.49 -14.50
C GLU A 131 -5.27 -8.54 -15.45
N ALA A 132 -4.05 -8.09 -15.09
CA ALA A 132 -3.22 -7.26 -15.96
C ALA A 132 -2.84 -7.97 -17.27
N VAL A 133 -2.50 -9.26 -17.24
CA VAL A 133 -2.21 -10.08 -18.43
C VAL A 133 -3.46 -10.22 -19.31
N ASN A 134 -4.63 -10.45 -18.71
CA ASN A 134 -5.90 -10.53 -19.44
C ASN A 134 -6.23 -9.21 -20.14
N VAL A 135 -6.06 -8.07 -19.47
CA VAL A 135 -6.26 -6.73 -20.06
C VAL A 135 -5.25 -6.45 -21.17
N ALA A 136 -4.03 -6.99 -21.07
CA ALA A 136 -3.02 -6.91 -22.12
C ALA A 136 -3.24 -7.91 -23.28
N GLY A 137 -4.36 -8.66 -23.28
CA GLY A 137 -4.68 -9.63 -24.32
C GLY A 137 -3.79 -10.86 -24.31
N GLY A 138 -3.41 -11.34 -23.12
CA GLY A 138 -2.53 -12.51 -22.96
C GLY A 138 -1.05 -12.23 -23.22
N LYS A 139 -0.67 -10.95 -23.34
CA LYS A 139 0.74 -10.51 -23.50
C LYS A 139 1.27 -9.95 -22.20
N VAL A 140 2.59 -9.75 -22.14
CA VAL A 140 3.25 -9.12 -20.99
C VAL A 140 2.69 -7.71 -20.78
N PRO A 141 2.06 -7.41 -19.62
CA PRO A 141 1.46 -6.10 -19.39
C PRO A 141 2.52 -5.01 -19.18
N SER A 142 2.18 -3.77 -19.54
CA SER A 142 3.03 -2.63 -19.16
C SER A 142 2.89 -2.32 -17.68
N GLY A 143 3.91 -1.70 -17.07
CA GLY A 143 3.84 -1.28 -15.66
C GLY A 143 2.70 -0.29 -15.37
N ARG A 144 2.22 0.44 -16.39
CA ARG A 144 1.04 1.31 -16.25
C ARG A 144 -0.25 0.50 -16.11
N ILE A 145 -0.44 -0.54 -16.92
CA ILE A 145 -1.60 -1.44 -16.81
C ILE A 145 -1.63 -2.08 -15.43
N VAL A 146 -0.48 -2.60 -14.97
CA VAL A 146 -0.40 -3.20 -13.63
C VAL A 146 -0.74 -2.18 -12.54
N LYS A 147 -0.20 -0.96 -12.63
CA LYS A 147 -0.51 0.12 -11.69
C LYS A 147 -2.01 0.43 -11.65
N ASP A 148 -2.64 0.57 -12.82
CA ASP A 148 -4.06 0.91 -12.93
C ASP A 148 -4.93 -0.20 -12.33
N ILE A 149 -4.58 -1.48 -12.54
CA ILE A 149 -5.26 -2.63 -11.93
C ILE A 149 -5.08 -2.66 -10.40
N VAL A 150 -3.86 -2.48 -9.90
CA VAL A 150 -3.60 -2.41 -8.46
C VAL A 150 -4.39 -1.27 -7.81
N GLN A 151 -4.47 -0.12 -8.48
CA GLN A 151 -5.28 1.00 -8.02
C GLN A 151 -6.78 0.65 -8.01
N GLN A 152 -7.30 0.05 -9.09
CA GLN A 152 -8.69 -0.39 -9.16
C GLN A 152 -9.03 -1.43 -8.10
N ILE A 153 -8.13 -2.37 -7.80
CA ILE A 153 -8.33 -3.34 -6.73
C ILE A 153 -8.33 -2.64 -5.39
N ARG A 154 -7.40 -1.72 -5.12
CA ARG A 154 -7.45 -0.90 -3.89
C ARG A 154 -8.73 -0.08 -3.77
N GLU A 155 -9.25 0.42 -4.88
CA GLU A 155 -10.50 1.19 -4.95
C GLU A 155 -11.74 0.29 -4.84
N ARG A 156 -11.71 -0.94 -5.36
CA ARG A 156 -12.81 -1.94 -5.24
C ARG A 156 -12.84 -2.61 -3.88
N THR A 157 -11.68 -2.83 -3.29
CA THR A 157 -11.50 -3.31 -1.91
C THR A 157 -11.66 -2.17 -0.88
N LEU A 158 -12.09 -0.97 -1.33
CA LEU A 158 -12.75 -0.02 -0.45
C LEU A 158 -14.03 -0.69 0.07
N ILE A 159 -13.90 -1.42 1.17
CA ILE A 159 -15.02 -1.58 2.09
C ILE A 159 -15.43 -0.13 2.38
N PRO A 160 -16.62 0.33 1.94
CA PRO A 160 -17.05 1.68 2.23
C PRO A 160 -16.92 1.84 3.74
N ILE A 161 -16.23 2.90 4.15
CA ILE A 161 -16.07 3.20 5.57
C ILE A 161 -17.49 3.22 6.13
N ASN A 162 -17.82 2.22 6.96
CA ASN A 162 -19.15 2.05 7.50
C ASN A 162 -19.34 3.01 8.68
N HIS A 163 -19.12 4.28 8.40
CA HIS A 163 -19.28 5.35 9.33
C HIS A 163 -19.97 6.54 8.68
N SER A 164 -20.80 7.21 9.46
CA SER A 164 -21.55 8.39 9.03
C SER A 164 -21.07 9.65 9.72
N ILE A 165 -21.24 10.81 9.07
CA ILE A 165 -20.99 12.10 9.70
C ILE A 165 -21.93 12.25 10.92
N GLY A 166 -21.38 12.71 12.05
CA GLY A 166 -22.09 12.84 13.32
C GLY A 166 -22.05 11.58 14.21
N GLU A 167 -21.59 10.45 13.69
CA GLU A 167 -21.45 9.22 14.47
C GLU A 167 -20.39 9.35 15.57
N VAL A 168 -20.66 8.74 16.73
CA VAL A 168 -19.75 8.69 17.86
C VAL A 168 -19.01 7.36 17.87
N CYS A 169 -17.67 7.43 17.92
CA CYS A 169 -16.79 6.26 17.94
C CYS A 169 -15.79 6.34 19.09
N ILE A 170 -15.15 5.21 19.41
CA ILE A 170 -13.96 5.14 20.26
C ILE A 170 -12.73 5.02 19.38
N ILE A 171 -11.68 5.77 19.71
CA ILE A 171 -10.36 5.65 19.10
C ILE A 171 -9.65 4.44 19.72
N ILE A 172 -9.26 3.49 18.87
CA ILE A 172 -8.41 2.35 19.23
C ILE A 172 -7.05 2.50 18.55
N ILE A 173 -5.95 2.25 19.27
CA ILE A 173 -4.61 2.35 18.69
C ILE A 173 -4.17 0.99 18.18
N LYS A 174 -4.14 0.81 16.84
CA LYS A 174 -3.39 -0.26 16.18
C LYS A 174 -2.16 0.34 15.47
N GLY A 175 -1.13 0.64 16.25
CA GLY A 175 0.19 1.02 15.70
C GLY A 175 0.29 2.40 15.04
N ASN A 176 -0.60 3.35 15.35
CA ASN A 176 -0.48 4.74 14.86
C ASN A 176 0.19 5.66 15.91
N PRO A 177 1.42 6.18 15.67
CA PRO A 177 2.11 7.10 16.58
C PRO A 177 1.37 8.43 16.79
N GLU A 178 0.61 8.90 15.80
CA GLU A 178 -0.11 10.19 15.88
C GLU A 178 -1.29 10.16 16.86
N LEU A 179 -1.72 8.97 17.29
CA LEU A 179 -2.81 8.77 18.25
C LEU A 179 -2.29 8.43 19.65
N GLN A 180 -1.02 8.66 19.93
CA GLN A 180 -0.43 8.38 21.24
C GLN A 180 -1.18 9.13 22.35
N GLY A 181 -1.64 8.40 23.37
CA GLY A 181 -2.46 8.95 24.46
C GLY A 181 -3.97 9.03 24.18
N LYS A 182 -4.43 8.78 22.95
CA LYS A 182 -5.84 8.85 22.55
C LYS A 182 -6.62 7.54 22.63
N SER A 183 -5.94 6.44 22.93
CA SER A 183 -6.60 5.14 23.12
C SER A 183 -7.75 5.23 24.14
N GLY A 184 -8.91 4.72 23.76
CA GLY A 184 -10.09 4.67 24.61
C GLY A 184 -10.87 5.97 24.72
N HIS A 185 -10.41 7.06 24.09
CA HIS A 185 -11.21 8.28 24.01
C HIS A 185 -12.31 8.13 22.97
N TRP A 186 -13.45 8.75 23.22
CA TRP A 186 -14.50 8.87 22.22
C TRP A 186 -14.29 10.12 21.35
N CYS A 187 -14.81 10.04 20.13
CA CYS A 187 -14.73 11.09 19.12
C CYS A 187 -16.00 11.12 18.28
N ILE A 188 -16.26 12.24 17.62
CA ILE A 188 -17.39 12.44 16.69
C ILE A 188 -16.83 12.54 15.29
N ILE A 189 -17.44 11.86 14.33
CA ILE A 189 -17.02 11.91 12.94
C ILE A 189 -17.49 13.22 12.31
N ASN A 190 -16.55 14.08 11.93
CA ASN A 190 -16.84 15.33 11.24
C ASN A 190 -16.91 15.14 9.72
N HIS A 191 -16.04 14.30 9.16
CA HIS A 191 -15.96 14.08 7.72
C HIS A 191 -15.46 12.67 7.42
N VAL A 192 -16.01 12.05 6.38
CA VAL A 192 -15.60 10.72 5.89
C VAL A 192 -14.95 10.89 4.52
N THR A 193 -13.73 10.41 4.35
CA THR A 193 -13.02 10.38 3.05
C THR A 193 -12.98 8.94 2.53
N SER A 194 -12.35 8.68 1.39
CA SER A 194 -12.19 7.31 0.88
C SER A 194 -11.27 6.42 1.75
N PHE A 195 -10.37 6.99 2.57
CA PHE A 195 -9.36 6.23 3.30
C PHE A 195 -9.26 6.55 4.81
N SER A 196 -9.96 7.58 5.28
CA SER A 196 -9.86 8.07 6.65
C SER A 196 -11.10 8.86 7.08
N CYS A 197 -11.30 8.96 8.39
CA CYS A 197 -12.27 9.84 9.00
C CYS A 197 -11.55 11.02 9.65
N LYS A 198 -12.04 12.23 9.40
CA LYS A 198 -11.72 13.37 10.26
C LYS A 198 -12.65 13.33 11.46
N VAL A 199 -12.07 13.23 12.65
CA VAL A 199 -12.83 13.10 13.90
C VAL A 199 -12.54 14.27 14.83
N LYS A 200 -13.53 14.67 15.61
CA LYS A 200 -13.43 15.67 16.67
C LYS A 200 -13.47 15.00 18.03
N THR A 201 -12.57 15.41 18.90
CA THR A 201 -12.49 15.01 20.30
C THR A 201 -12.63 16.26 21.18
N TRP A 202 -12.60 16.08 22.50
CA TRP A 202 -12.66 17.19 23.44
C TRP A 202 -11.46 18.14 23.32
N ASP A 203 -10.28 17.69 22.91
CA ASP A 203 -9.07 18.54 22.85
C ASP A 203 -8.60 18.89 21.44
N GLY A 204 -9.26 18.37 20.39
CA GLY A 204 -8.89 18.72 19.03
C GLY A 204 -9.50 17.83 17.95
N GLU A 205 -9.06 18.07 16.71
CA GLU A 205 -9.43 17.27 15.55
C GLU A 205 -8.27 16.38 15.09
N TYR A 206 -8.59 15.17 14.64
CA TYR A 206 -7.59 14.17 14.23
C TYR A 206 -8.04 13.46 12.95
N ILE A 207 -7.08 12.99 12.17
CA ILE A 207 -7.32 12.11 11.02
C ILE A 207 -7.09 10.67 11.49
N VAL A 208 -8.12 9.84 11.41
CA VAL A 208 -8.10 8.48 11.95
C VAL A 208 -8.53 7.51 10.85
N LYS A 209 -7.75 6.44 10.67
CA LYS A 209 -8.14 5.35 9.76
C LYS A 209 -9.36 4.60 10.32
N PRO A 210 -10.26 4.06 9.48
CA PRO A 210 -11.43 3.29 9.93
C PRO A 210 -11.09 2.14 10.88
N GLU A 211 -9.97 1.45 10.62
CA GLU A 211 -9.48 0.34 11.45
C GLU A 211 -9.12 0.74 12.90
N ASN A 212 -8.95 2.04 13.14
CA ASN A 212 -8.66 2.65 14.44
C ASN A 212 -9.91 3.30 15.07
N LEU A 213 -11.10 3.07 14.51
CA LEU A 213 -12.38 3.52 15.05
C LEU A 213 -13.25 2.31 15.38
N ARG A 214 -13.97 2.41 16.49
CA ARG A 214 -15.02 1.47 16.87
C ARG A 214 -16.30 2.25 17.14
N SER A 215 -17.36 1.97 16.39
CA SER A 215 -18.65 2.60 16.64
C SER A 215 -19.17 2.30 18.04
N LEU A 216 -19.92 3.25 18.60
CA LEU A 216 -20.69 3.05 19.83
C LEU A 216 -22.15 2.69 19.55
N ASP A 217 -22.56 2.63 18.28
CA ASP A 217 -23.92 2.28 17.84
C ASP A 217 -25.02 3.14 18.51
N PHE A 218 -24.71 4.41 18.75
CA PHE A 218 -25.64 5.37 19.34
C PHE A 218 -26.73 5.79 18.35
N SER A 219 -27.92 6.02 18.90
CA SER A 219 -29.01 6.69 18.19
C SER A 219 -28.69 8.15 17.89
N GLU A 220 -29.43 8.77 16.97
CA GLU A 220 -29.24 10.17 16.61
C GLU A 220 -29.36 11.12 17.81
N SER A 221 -30.32 10.87 18.71
CA SER A 221 -30.49 11.66 19.93
C SER A 221 -29.32 11.51 20.91
N GLU A 222 -28.76 10.30 21.04
CA GLU A 222 -27.57 10.05 21.85
C GLU A 222 -26.32 10.72 21.25
N CYS A 223 -26.18 10.71 19.93
CA CYS A 223 -25.12 11.44 19.23
C CYS A 223 -25.22 12.96 19.46
N LEU A 224 -26.44 13.54 19.49
CA LEU A 224 -26.64 14.94 19.83
C LEU A 224 -26.20 15.26 21.26
N VAL A 225 -26.52 14.39 22.23
CA VAL A 225 -26.06 14.56 23.63
C VAL A 225 -24.53 14.49 23.71
N MET A 226 -23.91 13.52 23.03
CA MET A 226 -22.45 13.42 23.00
C MET A 226 -21.80 14.63 22.31
N SER A 227 -22.44 15.18 21.28
CA SER A 227 -22.01 16.41 20.60
C SER A 227 -22.04 17.63 21.52
N ASP A 228 -23.12 17.80 22.29
CA ASP A 228 -23.21 18.85 23.30
C ASP A 228 -22.11 18.73 24.37
N ILE A 229 -21.92 17.52 24.91
CA ILE A 229 -20.84 17.25 25.86
C ILE A 229 -19.48 17.56 25.22
N CYS A 230 -19.24 17.14 23.98
CA CYS A 230 -17.98 17.39 23.27
C CYS A 230 -17.70 18.89 23.16
N PHE A 231 -18.72 19.65 22.78
CA PHE A 231 -18.64 21.10 22.65
C PHE A 231 -18.32 21.78 23.98
N ARG A 232 -18.99 21.38 25.07
CA ARG A 232 -18.73 21.87 26.43
C ARG A 232 -17.30 21.62 26.87
N LEU A 233 -16.82 20.38 26.74
CA LEU A 233 -15.44 20.01 27.09
C LEU A 233 -14.40 20.75 26.25
N HIS A 234 -14.66 20.92 24.96
CA HIS A 234 -13.75 21.63 24.05
C HIS A 234 -13.65 23.13 24.35
N ARG A 235 -14.76 23.76 24.76
CA ARG A 235 -14.74 25.15 25.22
C ARG A 235 -13.85 25.32 26.45
N LEU A 236 -13.98 24.43 27.43
CA LEU A 236 -13.12 24.41 28.62
C LEU A 236 -11.65 24.22 28.27
N TYR A 237 -11.33 23.26 27.39
CA TYR A 237 -9.96 22.98 27.00
C TYR A 237 -9.24 24.18 26.35
N ASN A 238 -9.99 25.02 25.63
CA ASN A 238 -9.44 26.19 24.96
C ASN A 238 -9.24 27.43 25.87
N ILE A 239 -9.49 27.31 27.18
CA ILE A 239 -9.23 28.39 28.14
C ILE A 239 -7.76 28.41 28.54
N GLU A 240 -7.17 29.60 28.56
CA GLU A 240 -5.81 29.81 29.08
C GLU A 240 -5.76 29.54 30.59
N ASN A 241 -4.74 28.77 31.03
CA ASN A 241 -4.50 28.43 32.44
C ASN A 241 -5.58 27.55 33.10
N LEU A 242 -6.19 26.63 32.36
CA LEU A 242 -7.03 25.59 32.94
C LEU A 242 -6.22 24.73 33.94
N ASP A 243 -6.72 24.60 35.16
CA ASP A 243 -6.03 23.84 36.21
C ASP A 243 -5.96 22.33 35.92
N GLU A 244 -5.02 21.65 36.58
CA GLU A 244 -4.76 20.21 36.38
C GLU A 244 -5.96 19.32 36.75
N VAL A 245 -6.77 19.72 37.74
CA VAL A 245 -7.95 18.97 38.18
C VAL A 245 -9.04 19.04 37.11
N ALA A 246 -9.27 20.22 36.54
CA ALA A 246 -10.17 20.42 35.42
C ALA A 246 -9.71 19.65 34.19
N LEU A 247 -8.42 19.70 33.84
CA LEU A 247 -7.85 18.88 32.75
C LEU A 247 -8.05 17.38 32.96
N SER A 248 -7.82 16.90 34.19
CA SER A 248 -8.03 15.50 34.55
C SER A 248 -9.50 15.08 34.40
N LEU A 249 -10.44 15.98 34.75
CA LEU A 249 -11.86 15.76 34.52
C LEU A 249 -12.18 15.67 33.03
N LEU A 250 -11.68 16.58 32.19
CA LEU A 250 -11.90 16.56 30.74
C LEU A 250 -11.41 15.23 30.13
N ASN A 251 -10.20 14.80 30.51
CA ASN A 251 -9.63 13.53 30.07
C ASN A 251 -10.47 12.32 30.55
N THR A 252 -11.00 12.37 31.77
CA THR A 252 -11.87 11.32 32.31
C THR A 252 -13.19 11.24 31.56
N LEU A 253 -13.83 12.39 31.30
CA LEU A 253 -15.08 12.46 30.54
C LEU A 253 -14.85 12.09 29.07
N GLY A 254 -13.69 12.43 28.50
CA GLY A 254 -13.27 12.06 27.16
C GLY A 254 -13.10 10.56 26.92
N LYS A 255 -12.97 9.73 27.98
CA LYS A 255 -12.92 8.26 27.88
C LYS A 255 -14.26 7.58 28.21
N ARG A 256 -15.25 8.35 28.64
CA ARG A 256 -16.53 7.81 29.10
C ARG A 256 -17.49 7.66 27.93
N THR A 257 -17.97 6.44 27.71
CA THR A 257 -18.75 6.07 26.53
C THR A 257 -20.24 5.94 26.83
N LYS A 258 -20.80 6.80 27.70
CA LYS A 258 -22.24 6.82 27.99
C LYS A 258 -22.84 8.15 27.53
N PRO A 259 -23.97 8.15 26.80
CA PRO A 259 -24.55 9.33 26.17
C PRO A 259 -25.39 10.19 27.14
N TYR A 260 -24.86 10.44 28.33
CA TYR A 260 -25.47 11.29 29.36
C TYR A 260 -24.44 11.60 30.43
N LEU A 261 -24.55 12.74 31.13
CA LEU A 261 -23.81 12.98 32.37
C LEU A 261 -24.66 12.56 33.57
N THR A 262 -24.04 11.98 34.61
CA THR A 262 -24.77 11.77 35.87
C THR A 262 -25.05 13.11 36.55
N PRO A 263 -26.04 13.20 37.46
CA PRO A 263 -26.33 14.46 38.15
C PRO A 263 -25.13 15.06 38.89
N VAL A 264 -24.20 14.23 39.38
CA VAL A 264 -22.96 14.68 40.01
C VAL A 264 -21.98 15.23 38.97
N GLN A 265 -21.80 14.52 37.85
CA GLN A 265 -20.91 14.95 36.77
C GLN A 265 -21.38 16.28 36.15
N GLU A 266 -22.68 16.41 35.93
CA GLU A 266 -23.28 17.64 35.41
C GLU A 266 -23.02 18.82 36.35
N LYS A 267 -23.23 18.63 37.66
CA LYS A 267 -22.97 19.68 38.66
C LYS A 267 -21.49 20.07 38.72
N ILE A 268 -20.58 19.11 38.65
CA ILE A 268 -19.13 19.38 38.67
C ILE A 268 -18.72 20.13 37.39
N LEU A 269 -19.18 19.67 36.23
CA LEU A 269 -18.87 20.32 34.95
C LEU A 269 -19.41 21.76 34.92
N ALA A 270 -20.67 21.96 35.32
CA ALA A 270 -21.29 23.28 35.39
C ALA A 270 -20.59 24.22 36.39
N LEU A 271 -20.12 23.70 37.52
CA LEU A 271 -19.34 24.49 38.48
C LEU A 271 -18.03 24.99 37.84
N ILE A 272 -17.30 24.11 37.17
CA ILE A 272 -16.04 24.47 36.49
C ILE A 272 -16.33 25.48 35.37
N GLU A 273 -17.34 25.22 34.53
CA GLU A 273 -17.77 26.16 33.49
C GLU A 273 -18.07 27.54 34.08
N HIS A 274 -18.77 27.60 35.22
CA HIS A 274 -19.07 28.84 35.92
C HIS A 274 -17.82 29.58 36.42
N GLU A 275 -16.90 28.88 37.12
CA GLU A 275 -15.66 29.47 37.65
C GLU A 275 -14.76 30.02 36.54
N TYR A 276 -14.74 29.36 35.38
CA TYR A 276 -13.97 29.79 34.22
C TYR A 276 -14.75 30.72 33.27
N GLY A 277 -15.94 31.19 33.66
CA GLY A 277 -16.70 32.19 32.91
C GLY A 277 -17.36 31.68 31.60
N ILE A 278 -17.50 30.37 31.45
CA ILE A 278 -18.21 29.73 30.35
C ILE A 278 -19.71 29.73 30.66
N LYS A 279 -20.50 30.42 29.84
CA LYS A 279 -21.97 30.34 29.83
C LYS A 279 -22.48 29.37 28.78
#